data_AF-A0AAD0HWR0-F1
#
_entry.id   AF-A0AAD0HWR0-F1
#
_cell.length_a   1.000
_cell.length_b   1.000
_cell.length_c   1.000
_cell.angle_alpha   90.00
_cell.angle_beta   90.00
_cell.angle_gamma   90.00
#
_symmetry.space_group_name_H-M   'P 1'
#
loop_
_entity.id
_entity.type
_entity.pdbx_description
1 polymer ?
#
loop_
_entity_poly.entity_id
_entity_poly.type
_entity_poly.pdbx_seq_one_letter_code
_entity_poly.pdbx_strand_id
1 'polypeptide(L)'
;MNLRHGQVIVNNVKIEHLHSVSSNGVRTADISVFDQNTNQWKLKVKRDGITSQETTLFPESWLKSRIIVEVDIAYRNKIVTGRYWEGTTSSGVKVRGFLYPNTTVYPLQ
;
A
#
# COMPACT_ATOMS: atom_id res chain seq x y z
N MET A 1 15.96 -6.96 -2.13
CA MET A 1 15.67 -5.58 -2.57
C MET A 1 16.85 -5.17 -3.44
N ASN A 2 16.64 -5.01 -4.75
CA ASN A 2 17.73 -4.63 -5.67
C ASN A 2 17.64 -3.14 -5.92
N LEU A 3 18.63 -2.38 -5.43
CA LEU A 3 18.75 -0.96 -5.66
C LEU A 3 19.50 -0.76 -6.98
N ARG A 4 18.81 -0.32 -8.03
CA ARG A 4 19.46 0.32 -9.18
C ARG A 4 18.95 1.76 -9.22
N HIS A 5 19.87 2.71 -9.04
CA HIS A 5 19.66 4.16 -9.22
C HIS A 5 18.44 4.77 -8.50
N GLY A 6 18.46 4.79 -7.16
CA GLY A 6 17.49 5.55 -6.35
C GLY A 6 16.04 5.06 -6.40
N GLN A 7 15.77 3.96 -7.11
CA GLN A 7 14.42 3.43 -7.32
C GLN A 7 14.24 2.13 -6.52
N VAL A 8 13.19 2.10 -5.70
CA VAL A 8 12.77 0.91 -4.95
C VAL A 8 11.78 0.12 -5.81
N ILE A 9 12.23 -1.06 -6.27
CA ILE A 9 11.38 -2.03 -6.97
C ILE A 9 10.99 -3.13 -5.98
N VAL A 10 9.68 -3.34 -5.80
CA VAL A 10 9.11 -4.44 -5.00
C VAL A 10 8.24 -5.27 -5.93
N ASN A 11 8.77 -6.40 -6.41
CA ASN A 11 8.13 -7.26 -7.40
C ASN A 11 7.74 -6.47 -8.68
N ASN A 12 6.44 -6.41 -8.98
CA ASN A 12 5.86 -5.70 -10.13
C ASN A 12 5.44 -4.26 -9.80
N VAL A 13 5.96 -3.67 -8.72
CA VAL A 13 5.66 -2.29 -8.30
C VAL A 13 6.95 -1.49 -8.20
N LYS A 14 6.92 -0.28 -8.75
CA LYS A 14 8.00 0.70 -8.68
C LYS A 14 7.48 1.99 -8.06
N ILE A 15 8.23 2.54 -7.10
CA ILE A 15 7.97 3.88 -6.55
C ILE A 15 8.54 4.92 -7.51
N GLU A 16 7.69 5.84 -7.99
CA GLU A 16 8.10 6.93 -8.88
C GLU A 16 8.41 8.21 -8.09
N HIS A 17 7.56 8.56 -7.14
CA HIS A 17 7.73 9.74 -6.30
C HIS A 17 7.20 9.49 -4.89
N LEU A 18 7.97 9.86 -3.86
CA LEU A 18 7.55 9.79 -2.46
C LEU A 18 7.08 11.19 -2.03
N HIS A 19 5.85 11.29 -1.51
CA HIS A 19 5.23 12.56 -1.13
C HIS A 19 5.42 12.88 0.35
N SER A 20 4.94 12.00 1.23
CA SER A 20 4.90 12.28 2.67
C SER A 20 5.08 11.02 3.52
N VAL A 21 5.43 11.24 4.79
CA VAL A 21 5.50 10.22 5.83
C VAL A 21 4.74 10.73 7.05
N SER A 22 3.71 10.00 7.49
CA SER A 22 2.97 10.32 8.71
C SER A 22 3.80 9.99 9.97
N SER A 23 3.35 10.47 11.12
CA SER A 23 4.01 10.21 12.42
C SER A 23 4.09 8.72 12.79
N ASN A 24 3.14 7.90 12.32
CA ASN A 24 3.15 6.45 12.47
C ASN A 24 3.84 5.72 11.30
N GLY A 25 4.52 6.45 10.42
CA GLY A 25 5.39 5.93 9.36
C GLY A 25 4.68 5.52 8.06
N VAL A 26 3.36 5.71 7.95
CA VAL A 26 2.64 5.48 6.69
C VAL A 26 3.15 6.46 5.65
N ARG A 27 3.47 5.96 4.46
CA ARG A 27 4.02 6.77 3.37
C ARG A 27 2.98 6.98 2.29
N THR A 28 3.02 8.12 1.61
CA THR A 28 2.31 8.30 0.34
C THR A 28 3.27 8.45 -0.82
N ALA A 29 2.90 7.83 -1.95
CA ALA A 29 3.73 7.81 -3.13
C ALA A 29 2.91 7.68 -4.41
N ASP A 30 3.48 8.16 -5.51
CA ASP A 30 3.10 7.77 -6.85
C ASP A 30 3.84 6.49 -7.22
N ILE A 31 3.11 5.53 -7.79
CA ILE A 31 3.64 4.22 -8.14
C ILE A 31 3.34 3.85 -9.59
N SER A 32 4.24 3.09 -10.18
CA SER A 32 4.01 2.36 -11.42
C SER A 32 3.88 0.87 -11.14
N VAL A 33 2.99 0.22 -11.89
CA VAL A 33 2.85 -1.24 -11.91
C VAL A 33 3.38 -1.77 -13.24
N PHE A 34 4.16 -2.84 -13.19
CA PHE A 34 4.69 -3.46 -14.39
C PHE A 34 3.58 -4.20 -15.14
N ASP A 35 3.29 -3.79 -16.37
CA ASP A 35 2.38 -4.46 -17.27
C ASP A 35 3.17 -5.47 -18.13
N GLN A 36 2.95 -6.75 -17.86
CA GLN A 36 3.60 -7.85 -18.56
C GLN A 36 3.15 -7.99 -20.02
N ASN A 37 1.95 -7.51 -20.37
CA ASN A 37 1.45 -7.60 -21.74
C ASN A 37 2.16 -6.61 -22.66
N THR A 38 2.49 -5.42 -22.13
CA THR A 38 3.18 -4.36 -22.88
C THR A 38 4.66 -4.26 -22.55
N ASN A 39 5.18 -5.05 -21.59
CA ASN A 39 6.55 -4.98 -21.08
C ASN A 39 6.96 -3.56 -20.64
N GLN A 40 6.04 -2.83 -19.99
CA GLN A 40 6.21 -1.42 -19.63
C GLN A 40 5.73 -1.16 -18.20
N TRP A 41 6.37 -0.21 -17.53
CA TRP A 41 5.88 0.35 -16.27
C TRP A 41 4.75 1.33 -16.56
N LYS A 42 3.56 1.06 -16.00
CA LYS A 42 2.39 1.91 -16.13
C LYS A 42 2.13 2.66 -14.82
N LEU A 43 2.21 3.99 -14.88
CA LEU A 43 1.87 4.86 -13.76
C LEU A 43 0.41 4.62 -13.36
N LYS A 44 0.17 4.47 -12.06
CA LYS A 44 -1.17 4.41 -11.52
C LYS A 44 -1.75 5.82 -11.51
N VAL A 45 -2.82 6.00 -12.26
CA VAL A 45 -3.51 7.30 -12.45
C VAL A 45 -4.94 7.25 -11.89
N LYS A 46 -5.50 8.43 -11.62
CA LYS A 46 -6.91 8.60 -11.23
C LYS A 46 -7.83 8.23 -12.40
N ARG A 47 -9.15 8.31 -12.17
CA ARG A 47 -10.16 7.99 -13.19
C ARG A 47 -10.08 8.88 -14.44
N ASP A 48 -9.45 10.05 -14.35
CA ASP A 48 -9.19 10.93 -15.49
C ASP A 48 -8.13 10.39 -16.46
N GLY A 49 -7.37 9.36 -16.07
CA GLY A 49 -6.33 8.75 -16.88
C GLY A 49 -5.05 9.58 -16.99
N ILE A 50 -4.96 10.72 -16.33
CA ILE A 50 -3.86 11.70 -16.49
C ILE A 50 -3.18 11.99 -15.15
N THR A 51 -3.97 12.22 -14.11
CA THR A 51 -3.43 12.64 -12.81
C THR A 51 -2.91 11.43 -12.04
N SER A 52 -1.71 11.51 -11.45
CA SER A 52 -1.19 10.43 -10.62
C SER A 52 -2.13 10.12 -9.45
N GLN A 53 -2.31 8.83 -9.16
CA GLN A 53 -3.06 8.38 -8.01
C GLN A 53 -2.11 8.08 -6.86
N GLU A 54 -2.11 9.00 -5.89
CA GLU A 54 -1.41 8.82 -4.62
C GLU A 54 -1.85 7.50 -3.96
N THR A 55 -0.86 6.70 -3.55
CA THR A 55 -1.04 5.39 -2.93
C THR A 55 -0.37 5.38 -1.56
N THR A 56 -1.03 4.80 -0.56
CA THR A 56 -0.47 4.61 0.77
C THR A 56 0.36 3.33 0.84
N LEU A 57 1.47 3.39 1.56
CA LEU A 57 2.41 2.28 1.78
C LEU A 57 2.63 2.11 3.28
N PHE A 58 2.77 0.85 3.70
CA PHE A 58 3.16 0.54 5.08
C PHE A 58 4.53 1.17 5.42
N PRO A 59 4.82 1.38 6.72
CA PRO A 59 6.10 1.94 7.13
C PRO A 59 7.28 1.17 6.53
N GLU A 60 8.28 1.90 6.05
CA GLU A 60 9.44 1.31 5.37
C GLU A 60 10.20 0.30 6.23
N SER A 61 10.23 0.55 7.54
CA SER A 61 10.88 -0.31 8.53
C SER A 61 10.12 -1.61 8.78
N TRP A 62 8.91 -1.78 8.24
CA TRP A 62 8.13 -3.01 8.42
C TRP A 62 8.50 -4.04 7.36
N LEU A 63 9.09 -5.14 7.84
CA LEU A 63 9.24 -6.35 7.03
C LEU A 63 7.88 -6.98 6.71
N LYS A 64 7.82 -7.78 5.64
CA LYS A 64 6.60 -8.51 5.25
C LYS A 64 6.01 -9.33 6.40
N SER A 65 6.85 -10.02 7.18
CA SER A 65 6.41 -10.80 8.35
C SER A 65 5.72 -9.93 9.40
N ARG A 66 6.27 -8.75 9.68
CA ARG A 66 5.65 -7.78 10.60
C ARG A 66 4.31 -7.29 10.06
N ILE A 67 4.22 -6.93 8.77
CA ILE A 67 2.95 -6.49 8.16
C ILE A 67 1.86 -7.55 8.37
N ILE A 68 2.18 -8.84 8.16
CA ILE A 68 1.22 -9.94 8.34
C ILE A 68 0.70 -9.99 9.78
N VAL A 69 1.59 -9.94 10.77
CA VAL A 69 1.21 -9.99 12.20
C VAL A 69 0.39 -8.77 12.60
N GLU A 70 0.81 -7.58 12.20
CA GLU A 70 0.14 -6.31 12.51
C GLU A 70 -1.27 -6.26 11.91
N VAL A 71 -1.42 -6.70 10.66
CA VAL A 71 -2.70 -6.79 9.97
C VAL A 71 -3.61 -7.85 10.60
N ASP A 72 -3.08 -9.02 10.97
CA ASP A 72 -3.87 -10.07 11.62
C ASP A 72 -4.48 -9.58 12.95
N ILE A 73 -3.70 -8.87 13.77
CA ILE A 73 -4.18 -8.25 15.00
C ILE A 73 -5.27 -7.22 14.70
N ALA A 74 -5.07 -6.36 13.71
CA ALA A 74 -6.08 -5.38 13.30
C ALA A 74 -7.37 -6.07 12.80
N TYR A 75 -7.23 -7.15 12.04
CA TYR A 75 -8.34 -7.91 11.47
C TYR A 75 -9.16 -8.63 12.54
N ARG A 76 -8.52 -9.15 13.59
CA ARG A 76 -9.19 -9.76 14.75
C ARG A 76 -10.07 -8.77 15.49
N ASN A 77 -9.67 -7.49 15.53
CA ASN A 77 -10.39 -6.41 16.20
C ASN A 77 -11.15 -5.48 15.23
N LYS A 78 -11.46 -5.97 14.03
CA LYS A 78 -12.00 -5.13 12.95
C LYS A 78 -13.43 -4.67 13.20
N ILE A 79 -13.76 -3.53 12.61
CA ILE A 79 -15.13 -3.05 12.40
C ILE A 79 -15.46 -3.27 10.92
N VAL A 80 -16.59 -3.92 10.64
CA VAL A 80 -17.03 -4.25 9.28
C VAL A 80 -18.11 -3.27 8.83
N THR A 81 -17.94 -2.71 7.62
CA THR A 81 -18.90 -1.82 6.97
C THR A 81 -19.08 -2.25 5.52
N GLY A 82 -20.19 -2.95 5.23
CA GLY A 82 -20.45 -3.53 3.91
C GLY A 82 -19.34 -4.49 3.48
N ARG A 83 -18.71 -4.21 2.33
CA ARG A 83 -17.59 -5.00 1.81
C ARG A 83 -16.22 -4.64 2.41
N TYR A 84 -16.18 -3.70 3.34
CA TYR A 84 -14.94 -3.19 3.94
C TYR A 84 -14.81 -3.63 5.38
N TRP A 85 -13.57 -3.68 5.86
CA TRP A 85 -13.27 -3.71 7.27
C TRP A 85 -12.21 -2.66 7.59
N GLU A 86 -12.28 -2.09 8.78
CA GLU A 86 -11.27 -1.19 9.33
C GLU A 86 -10.76 -1.72 10.65
N GLY A 87 -9.50 -1.43 10.95
CA GLY A 87 -8.88 -1.79 12.22
C GLY A 87 -7.64 -0.96 12.46
N THR A 88 -7.10 -1.08 13.67
CA THR A 88 -5.83 -0.45 14.05
C THR A 88 -4.85 -1.54 14.41
N THR A 89 -3.65 -1.50 13.82
CA THR A 89 -2.59 -2.45 14.15
C THR A 89 -2.06 -2.21 15.57
N SER A 90 -1.34 -3.18 16.13
CA SER A 90 -0.71 -3.02 17.46
C SER A 90 0.23 -1.82 17.54
N SER A 91 0.89 -1.48 16.44
CA SER A 91 1.76 -0.29 16.33
C SER A 91 1.00 1.02 16.04
N GLY A 92 -0.33 1.03 16.04
CA GLY A 92 -1.14 2.26 15.89
C GLY A 92 -1.36 2.71 14.44
N VAL A 93 -1.13 1.85 13.45
CA VAL A 93 -1.45 2.16 12.04
C VAL A 93 -2.91 1.80 11.80
N LYS A 94 -3.73 2.78 11.38
CA LYS A 94 -5.08 2.48 10.90
C LYS A 94 -4.99 1.81 9.53
N VAL A 95 -5.79 0.79 9.31
CA VAL A 95 -5.86 0.05 8.05
C VAL A 95 -7.30 -0.10 7.60
N ARG A 96 -7.49 -0.14 6.29
CA ARG A 96 -8.73 -0.59 5.66
C ARG A 96 -8.44 -1.79 4.78
N GLY A 97 -9.34 -2.76 4.78
CA GLY A 97 -9.30 -3.85 3.83
C GLY A 97 -10.66 -4.18 3.23
N PHE A 98 -10.61 -5.01 2.18
CA PHE A 98 -11.79 -5.54 1.51
C PHE A 98 -12.04 -6.97 1.97
N LEU A 99 -13.29 -7.32 2.21
CA LEU A 99 -13.70 -8.70 2.50
C LEU A 99 -13.89 -9.51 1.20
N TYR A 100 -14.36 -8.85 0.13
CA TYR A 100 -14.62 -9.48 -1.17
C TYR A 100 -14.63 -8.43 -2.32
N PRO A 101 -14.47 -8.84 -3.60
CA PRO A 101 -14.13 -10.21 -4.04
C PRO A 101 -12.67 -10.58 -3.77
N ASN A 102 -11.76 -9.59 -3.78
CA ASN A 102 -10.35 -9.81 -3.47
C ASN A 102 -10.02 -9.24 -2.10
N THR A 103 -9.52 -10.08 -1.21
CA THR A 103 -9.06 -9.65 0.11
C THR A 103 -7.74 -8.88 -0.03
N THR A 104 -7.79 -7.59 0.25
CA THR A 104 -6.61 -6.70 0.30
C THR A 104 -6.71 -5.82 1.52
N VAL A 105 -5.57 -5.29 1.96
CA VAL A 105 -5.46 -4.36 3.09
C VAL A 105 -4.41 -3.31 2.79
N TYR A 106 -4.67 -2.07 3.18
CA TYR A 106 -3.74 -0.95 3.02
C TYR A 106 -3.82 -0.01 4.23
N PRO A 107 -2.73 0.69 4.57
CA PRO A 107 -2.73 1.65 5.66
C PRO A 107 -3.47 2.93 5.27
N LEU A 108 -4.06 3.59 6.25
CA LEU A 108 -4.66 4.91 6.12
C LEU A 108 -3.68 5.94 6.67
N GLN A 109 -3.61 7.10 5.99
CA GLN A 109 -2.88 8.27 6.47
C GLN A 109 -3.75 9.09 7.44
#